data_AF-A0A2Z6S168-F1
#
_entry.id   AF-A0A2Z6S168-F1
#
_cell.length_a   1.000
_cell.length_b   1.000
_cell.length_c   1.000
_cell.angle_alpha   90.00
_cell.angle_beta   90.00
_cell.angle_gamma   90.00
#
_symmetry.space_group_name_H-M   'P 1'
#
loop_
_entity.id
_entity.type
_entity.pdbx_description
1 polymer ?
#
loop_
_entity_poly.entity_id
_entity_poly.type
_entity_poly.pdbx_seq_one_letter_code
_entity_poly.pdbx_strand_id
1 'polypeptide(L)'
;KPLELEYDSSILCFGIPVLSKLDDSNNSLVIGHHFFNDKENRKIGSYLFSYCLEKNNYVNLPNFTFYTLVISNHPNSGNYGIPTFKHTNKIGKLFNLIKFNSLKSNPKFISLYSTGENECSPIFFKQKATEIKIKYINVNCNQDCKGFTENNLKYAFLDPRNLN
;
A
#
# COMPACT_ATOMS: atom_id res chain seq x y z
N LYS A 1 16.87 -3.22 2.69
CA LYS A 1 16.68 -4.26 1.64
C LYS A 1 15.18 -4.48 1.47
N PRO A 2 14.69 -4.66 0.23
CA PRO A 2 13.30 -5.06 0.02
C PRO A 2 13.03 -6.40 0.72
N LEU A 3 11.79 -6.60 1.14
CA LEU A 3 11.35 -7.84 1.76
C LEU A 3 11.32 -8.95 0.70
N GLU A 4 11.85 -10.13 1.05
CA GLU A 4 11.65 -11.37 0.29
C GLU A 4 11.18 -12.44 1.28
N LEU A 5 9.87 -12.72 1.28
CA LEU A 5 9.29 -13.86 2.00
C LEU A 5 8.83 -14.91 0.99
N GLU A 6 8.78 -16.18 1.40
CA GLU A 6 8.14 -17.23 0.60
C GLU A 6 6.63 -16.93 0.46
N TYR A 7 6.09 -17.15 -0.74
CA TYR A 7 4.67 -16.94 -1.00
C TYR A 7 3.83 -17.95 -0.26
N ASP A 8 3.00 -17.42 0.64
CA ASP A 8 1.87 -18.10 1.24
C ASP A 8 0.65 -17.17 1.18
N SER A 9 -0.43 -17.62 0.54
CA SER A 9 -1.70 -16.89 0.49
C SER A 9 -2.31 -16.62 1.87
N SER A 10 -1.85 -17.33 2.91
CA SER A 10 -2.24 -17.17 4.30
C SER A 10 -1.44 -16.07 5.04
N ILE A 11 -0.57 -15.33 4.34
CA ILE A 11 0.24 -14.27 4.94
C ILE A 11 -0.27 -12.88 4.54
N LEU A 12 -0.42 -12.02 5.55
CA LEU A 12 -0.66 -10.58 5.41
C LEU A 12 0.51 -9.80 6.00
N CYS A 13 1.21 -9.04 5.16
CA CYS A 13 2.27 -8.10 5.50
C CYS A 13 1.75 -6.65 5.57
N PHE A 14 2.21 -5.91 6.58
CA PHE A 14 1.98 -4.48 6.77
C PHE A 14 3.31 -3.78 7.01
N GLY A 15 3.61 -2.75 6.21
CA GLY A 15 4.91 -2.07 6.22
C GLY A 15 4.89 -0.78 7.03
N ILE A 16 5.98 -0.52 7.74
CA ILE A 16 6.18 0.71 8.52
C ILE A 16 7.59 1.24 8.20
N PRO A 17 7.71 2.22 7.28
CA PRO A 17 8.97 2.90 7.04
C PRO A 17 9.27 3.87 8.19
N VAL A 18 10.48 3.79 8.74
CA VAL A 18 10.96 4.63 9.85
C VAL A 18 12.26 5.32 9.44
N LEU A 19 12.20 6.64 9.31
CA LEU A 19 13.39 7.47 9.10
C LEU A 19 14.26 7.47 10.35
N SER A 20 15.58 7.40 10.18
CA SER A 20 16.54 7.45 11.29
C SER A 20 16.67 8.86 11.88
N LYS A 21 16.34 9.88 11.10
CA LYS A 21 16.40 11.30 11.48
C LYS A 21 15.32 12.09 10.74
N LEU A 22 14.72 13.05 11.43
CA LEU A 22 13.88 14.09 10.85
C LEU A 22 14.69 15.39 10.84
N ASP A 23 15.07 15.86 9.65
CA ASP A 23 15.73 17.14 9.46
C ASP A 23 15.20 17.84 8.21
N ASP A 24 15.63 19.08 7.97
CA ASP A 24 15.12 19.91 6.87
C ASP A 24 15.24 19.26 5.49
N SER A 25 16.21 18.36 5.30
CA SER A 25 16.38 17.61 4.05
C SER A 25 15.29 16.56 3.81
N ASN A 26 14.59 16.14 4.86
CA ASN A 26 13.57 15.08 4.83
C ASN A 26 12.17 15.58 5.23
N ASN A 27 11.99 16.86 5.58
CA ASN A 27 10.72 17.40 6.06
C ASN A 27 9.56 17.27 5.04
N SER A 28 9.86 17.26 3.74
CA SER A 28 8.88 17.08 2.67
C SER A 28 8.88 15.67 2.06
N LEU A 29 9.63 14.74 2.66
CA LEU A 29 9.83 13.39 2.13
C LEU A 29 8.76 12.43 2.65
N VAL A 30 8.15 11.68 1.73
CA VAL A 30 7.25 10.58 2.05
C VAL A 30 7.83 9.29 1.49
N ILE A 31 7.98 8.28 2.35
CA ILE A 31 8.31 6.92 1.93
C ILE A 31 7.01 6.16 1.73
N GLY A 32 6.70 5.83 0.48
CA GLY A 32 5.58 4.97 0.13
C GLY A 32 6.03 3.54 -0.10
N HIS A 33 5.09 2.62 0.06
CA HIS A 33 5.33 1.21 -0.16
C HIS A 33 4.05 0.47 -0.57
N HIS A 34 4.23 -0.66 -1.24
CA HIS A 34 3.21 -1.69 -1.38
C HIS A 34 3.88 -3.06 -1.39
N PHE A 35 3.14 -4.10 -1.02
CA PHE A 35 3.59 -5.47 -1.20
C PHE A 35 3.09 -6.01 -2.52
N PHE A 36 3.73 -7.05 -3.02
CA PHE A 36 3.28 -7.76 -4.20
C PHE A 36 3.46 -9.25 -4.01
N ASN A 37 2.52 -10.00 -4.58
CA ASN A 37 2.56 -11.45 -4.55
C ASN A 37 3.01 -11.96 -5.91
N ASP A 38 4.31 -12.25 -6.01
CA ASP A 38 4.89 -12.88 -7.18
C ASP A 38 4.60 -14.38 -7.14
N LYS A 39 3.57 -14.77 -7.89
CA LYS A 39 3.15 -16.17 -7.99
C LYS A 39 4.14 -17.02 -8.76
N GLU A 40 4.84 -16.45 -9.74
CA GLU A 40 5.79 -17.18 -10.61
C GLU A 40 7.03 -17.56 -9.80
N ASN A 41 7.60 -16.60 -9.08
CA ASN A 41 8.77 -16.83 -8.25
C ASN A 41 8.42 -17.32 -6.83
N ARG A 42 7.13 -17.47 -6.52
CA ARG A 42 6.60 -17.84 -5.20
C ARG A 42 7.18 -16.98 -4.07
N LYS A 43 7.13 -15.66 -4.24
CA LYS A 43 7.60 -14.70 -3.24
C LYS A 43 6.58 -13.61 -2.91
N ILE A 44 6.60 -13.15 -1.67
CA ILE A 44 6.02 -11.87 -1.28
C ILE A 44 7.15 -10.85 -1.27
N GLY A 45 7.04 -9.86 -2.15
CA GLY A 45 7.98 -8.76 -2.25
C GLY A 45 7.41 -7.46 -1.73
N SER A 46 8.28 -6.46 -1.57
CA SER A 46 7.89 -5.09 -1.26
C SER A 46 8.48 -4.13 -2.28
N TYR A 47 7.65 -3.29 -2.86
CA TYR A 47 8.08 -2.14 -3.63
C TYR A 47 8.15 -0.91 -2.72
N LEU A 48 9.29 -0.22 -2.72
CA LEU A 48 9.57 0.94 -1.87
C LEU A 48 9.92 2.13 -2.76
N PHE A 49 9.37 3.28 -2.45
CA PHE A 49 9.67 4.52 -3.19
C PHE A 49 9.65 5.73 -2.26
N SER A 50 10.32 6.78 -2.69
CA SER A 50 10.33 8.07 -2.00
C SER A 50 9.85 9.19 -2.91
N TYR A 51 8.98 10.03 -2.36
CA TYR A 51 8.39 11.16 -3.04
C TYR A 51 8.62 12.43 -2.24
N CYS A 52 9.09 13.49 -2.89
CA CYS A 52 9.21 14.81 -2.28
C CYS A 52 7.94 15.61 -2.59
N LEU A 53 7.14 15.92 -1.56
CA LEU A 53 5.90 16.67 -1.71
C LEU A 53 6.12 18.10 -2.21
N GLU A 54 7.23 18.72 -1.79
CA GLU A 54 7.58 20.10 -2.14
C GLU A 54 7.98 20.22 -3.62
N LYS A 55 8.83 19.30 -4.09
CA LYS A 55 9.29 19.25 -5.49
C LYS A 55 8.29 18.54 -6.41
N ASN A 56 7.27 17.90 -5.83
CA ASN A 56 6.26 17.13 -6.53
C ASN A 56 6.87 16.10 -7.50
N ASN A 57 7.91 15.39 -7.06
CA ASN A 57 8.65 14.43 -7.86
C ASN A 57 9.23 13.25 -7.04
N TYR A 58 9.69 12.22 -7.74
CA TYR A 58 10.48 11.16 -7.13
C TYR A 58 11.88 11.64 -6.79
N VAL A 59 12.35 11.15 -5.66
CA VAL A 59 13.72 11.34 -5.21
C VAL A 59 14.27 9.99 -4.81
N ASN A 60 15.60 9.90 -4.65
CA ASN A 60 16.24 8.67 -4.18
C ASN A 60 15.77 8.30 -2.78
N LEU A 61 15.67 6.99 -2.51
CA LEU A 61 15.32 6.51 -1.18
C LEU A 61 16.38 6.99 -0.17
N PRO A 62 15.94 7.58 0.97
CA PRO A 62 16.85 7.98 2.02
C PRO A 62 17.39 6.74 2.74
N ASN A 63 18.23 6.94 3.76
CA ASN A 63 18.50 5.87 4.72
C ASN A 63 17.29 5.73 5.68
N PHE A 64 16.69 4.54 5.76
CA PHE A 64 15.56 4.26 6.63
C PHE A 64 15.53 2.78 7.04
N THR A 65 14.79 2.50 8.12
CA THR A 65 14.47 1.14 8.54
C THR A 65 13.05 0.79 8.10
N PHE A 66 12.86 -0.38 7.50
CA PHE A 66 11.54 -0.86 7.09
C PHE A 66 11.12 -2.04 7.95
N TYR A 67 10.16 -1.81 8.85
CA TYR A 67 9.57 -2.89 9.65
C TYR A 67 8.39 -3.49 8.91
N THR A 68 8.26 -4.81 8.96
CA THR A 68 7.09 -5.52 8.44
C THR A 68 6.41 -6.27 9.57
N LEU A 69 5.14 -5.98 9.81
CA LEU A 69 4.26 -6.80 10.63
C LEU A 69 3.68 -7.90 9.73
N VAL A 70 3.86 -9.16 10.14
CA VAL A 70 3.40 -10.34 9.40
C VAL A 70 2.31 -11.04 10.21
N ILE A 71 1.16 -11.29 9.59
CA ILE A 71 0.05 -12.07 10.13
C ILE A 71 -0.10 -13.32 9.28
N SER A 72 0.18 -14.48 9.86
CA SER A 72 0.01 -15.81 9.26
C SER A 72 -1.24 -16.52 9.79
N ASN A 73 -1.72 -17.55 9.09
CA ASN A 73 -2.83 -18.41 9.55
C ASN A 73 -4.06 -17.60 9.95
N HIS A 74 -4.68 -16.95 8.98
CA HIS A 74 -5.88 -16.14 9.18
C HIS A 74 -7.17 -16.94 8.94
N PRO A 75 -7.75 -17.65 9.93
CA PRO A 75 -9.11 -18.19 9.78
C PRO A 75 -10.06 -16.99 9.73
N ASN A 76 -10.56 -16.64 8.54
CA ASN A 76 -11.64 -15.67 8.25
C ASN A 76 -12.15 -14.89 9.48
N SER A 77 -11.35 -13.98 10.01
CA SER A 77 -11.73 -13.19 11.17
C SER A 77 -12.28 -11.85 10.68
N GLY A 78 -13.22 -11.25 11.42
CA GLY A 78 -13.72 -9.91 11.09
C GLY A 78 -12.66 -8.79 11.19
N ASN A 79 -11.42 -9.13 11.55
CA ASN A 79 -10.40 -8.21 12.03
C ASN A 79 -9.28 -8.02 11.04
N TYR A 80 -9.10 -8.96 10.11
CA TYR A 80 -8.09 -8.87 9.07
C TYR A 80 -8.55 -9.57 7.79
N GLY A 81 -7.92 -9.28 6.67
CA GLY A 81 -8.17 -9.96 5.39
C GLY A 81 -7.87 -9.09 4.19
N ILE A 82 -8.14 -9.63 2.99
CA ILE A 82 -7.90 -8.96 1.69
C ILE A 82 -9.22 -8.75 0.94
N PRO A 83 -9.95 -7.64 1.16
CA PRO A 83 -11.14 -7.35 0.40
C PRO A 83 -10.78 -6.80 -0.98
N THR A 84 -11.75 -6.85 -1.90
CA THR A 84 -11.65 -6.12 -3.17
C THR A 84 -12.06 -4.67 -3.01
N PHE A 85 -11.50 -3.79 -3.84
CA PHE A 85 -11.94 -2.40 -3.90
C PHE A 85 -13.36 -2.31 -4.46
N LYS A 86 -14.17 -1.38 -3.93
CA LYS A 86 -15.44 -1.02 -4.56
C LYS A 86 -15.14 0.01 -5.64
N HIS A 87 -15.24 -0.40 -6.90
CA HIS A 87 -15.18 0.50 -8.03
C HIS A 87 -16.42 1.40 -8.03
N THR A 88 -16.23 2.72 -7.98
CA THR A 88 -17.32 3.67 -8.16
C THR A 88 -17.09 4.49 -9.42
N ASN A 89 -17.98 4.32 -10.41
CA ASN A 89 -18.02 5.15 -11.60
C ASN A 89 -18.70 6.48 -11.26
N LYS A 90 -17.95 7.55 -11.04
CA LYS A 90 -18.47 8.92 -11.13
C LYS A 90 -17.81 9.60 -12.32
N ILE A 91 -18.61 9.86 -13.35
CA ILE A 91 -18.39 10.70 -14.54
C ILE A 91 -16.91 10.96 -14.84
N GLY A 92 -16.32 10.08 -15.67
CA GLY A 92 -15.03 10.28 -16.33
C GLY A 92 -13.76 9.90 -15.54
N LYS A 93 -13.83 9.61 -14.23
CA LYS A 93 -12.68 9.12 -13.46
C LYS A 93 -13.08 7.94 -12.57
N LEU A 94 -12.56 6.75 -12.88
CA LEU A 94 -12.69 5.59 -12.00
C LEU A 94 -11.77 5.80 -10.79
N PHE A 95 -12.37 5.83 -9.60
CA PHE A 95 -11.62 5.90 -8.35
C PHE A 95 -11.82 4.60 -7.58
N ASN A 96 -10.71 3.98 -7.17
CA ASN A 96 -10.75 2.87 -6.22
C ASN A 96 -11.00 3.44 -4.81
N LEU A 97 -12.17 3.08 -4.27
CA LEU A 97 -12.60 3.47 -2.93
C LEU A 97 -12.75 2.24 -2.05
N ILE A 98 -12.15 2.30 -0.87
CA ILE A 98 -12.46 1.40 0.23
C ILE A 98 -13.51 2.11 1.09
N LYS A 99 -14.72 1.55 1.16
CA LYS A 99 -15.77 2.04 2.08
C LYS A 99 -15.84 1.14 3.30
N PHE A 100 -15.91 1.73 4.48
CA PHE A 100 -16.14 1.01 5.72
C PHE A 100 -17.62 1.05 6.10
N ASN A 101 -18.24 -0.11 6.33
CA ASN A 101 -19.66 -0.24 6.65
C ASN A 101 -20.02 0.10 8.11
N SER A 102 -19.26 0.94 8.81
CA SER A 102 -19.43 1.09 10.26
C SER A 102 -19.37 2.54 10.73
N LEU A 103 -20.31 2.92 11.60
CA LEU A 103 -20.32 4.15 12.40
C LEU A 103 -19.05 4.32 13.27
N LYS A 104 -18.26 3.25 13.48
CA LYS A 104 -17.02 3.26 14.26
C LYS A 104 -15.83 3.54 13.33
N SER A 105 -15.57 4.82 13.08
CA SER A 105 -14.39 5.35 12.38
C SER A 105 -13.12 5.11 13.19
N ASN A 106 -12.45 3.97 12.99
CA ASN A 106 -11.19 3.70 13.68
C ASN A 106 -10.08 3.44 12.69
N PRO A 107 -8.84 3.82 13.04
CA PRO A 107 -7.71 3.57 12.19
C PRO A 107 -7.56 2.07 11.99
N LYS A 108 -7.51 1.67 10.72
CA LYS A 108 -7.16 0.31 10.31
C LYS A 108 -5.76 0.38 9.72
N PHE A 109 -4.91 -0.56 10.09
CA PHE A 109 -3.67 -0.77 9.36
C PHE A 109 -4.03 -1.33 8.00
N ILE A 110 -3.54 -0.70 6.94
CA ILE A 110 -3.89 -1.07 5.57
C ILE A 110 -2.63 -1.13 4.76
N SER A 111 -2.54 -2.19 3.97
CA SER A 111 -1.39 -2.52 3.16
C SER A 111 -1.86 -2.82 1.74
N LEU A 112 -1.20 -2.26 0.73
CA LEU A 112 -1.52 -2.53 -0.67
C LEU A 112 -0.84 -3.81 -1.15
N TYR A 113 -1.54 -4.52 -2.03
CA TYR A 113 -1.05 -5.69 -2.72
C TYR A 113 -1.24 -5.53 -4.21
N SER A 114 -0.19 -5.70 -4.99
CA SER A 114 -0.27 -5.92 -6.43
C SER A 114 0.01 -7.39 -6.78
N THR A 115 -0.24 -7.76 -8.03
CA THR A 115 0.06 -9.10 -8.57
C THR A 115 1.50 -9.28 -9.05
N GLY A 116 2.32 -8.23 -9.02
CA GLY A 116 3.74 -8.28 -9.38
C GLY A 116 4.47 -6.97 -9.06
N GLU A 117 5.80 -7.04 -9.04
CA GLU A 117 6.70 -5.95 -8.60
C GLU A 117 6.54 -4.65 -9.40
N ASN A 118 6.38 -4.77 -10.72
CA ASN A 118 6.36 -3.63 -11.65
C ASN A 118 4.96 -3.40 -12.26
N GLU A 119 3.92 -3.93 -11.63
CA GLU A 119 2.55 -3.80 -12.14
C GLU A 119 1.82 -2.58 -11.58
N CYS A 120 2.46 -1.82 -10.70
CA CYS A 120 1.82 -0.70 -10.02
C CYS A 120 2.71 0.52 -9.96
N SER A 121 2.21 1.64 -10.50
CA SER A 121 2.78 2.95 -10.23
C SER A 121 2.71 3.27 -8.74
N PRO A 122 3.56 4.16 -8.23
CA PRO A 122 3.49 4.55 -6.82
C PRO A 122 2.13 5.15 -6.43
N ILE A 123 1.57 4.61 -5.35
CA ILE A 123 0.23 4.95 -4.84
C ILE A 123 0.35 5.54 -3.44
N PHE A 124 -0.43 6.59 -3.19
CA PHE A 124 -0.72 7.05 -1.85
C PHE A 124 -2.16 6.77 -1.42
N PHE A 125 -2.33 6.55 -0.12
CA PHE A 125 -3.64 6.52 0.50
C PHE A 125 -4.05 7.91 0.98
N LYS A 126 -5.29 8.29 0.69
CA LYS A 126 -5.99 9.37 1.37
C LYS A 126 -7.06 8.77 2.26
N GLN A 127 -6.73 8.62 3.54
CA GLN A 127 -7.65 8.12 4.55
C GLN A 127 -8.62 9.23 4.99
N LYS A 128 -9.90 8.89 5.14
CA LYS A 128 -10.95 9.70 5.74
C LYS A 128 -11.70 8.86 6.77
N ALA A 129 -12.54 9.49 7.59
CA ALA A 129 -13.29 8.83 8.66
C ALA A 129 -14.09 7.59 8.21
N THR A 130 -14.62 7.60 6.98
CA THR A 130 -15.52 6.54 6.46
C THR A 130 -15.01 5.83 5.21
N GLU A 131 -13.95 6.35 4.59
CA GLU A 131 -13.45 5.86 3.31
C GLU A 131 -11.95 6.04 3.17
N ILE A 132 -11.33 5.22 2.34
CA ILE A 132 -9.95 5.42 1.90
C ILE A 132 -9.96 5.52 0.38
N LYS A 133 -9.34 6.59 -0.11
CA LYS A 133 -9.14 6.81 -1.52
C LYS A 133 -7.73 6.46 -1.89
N ILE A 134 -7.59 5.73 -2.98
CA ILE A 134 -6.32 5.63 -3.67
C ILE A 134 -6.07 6.93 -4.44
N LYS A 135 -4.86 7.46 -4.29
CA LYS A 135 -4.34 8.60 -5.03
C LYS A 135 -3.14 8.16 -5.83
N TYR A 136 -3.34 8.09 -7.13
CA TYR A 136 -2.27 7.93 -8.08
C TYR A 136 -1.52 9.25 -8.21
N ILE A 137 -0.20 9.19 -8.14
CA ILE A 137 0.64 10.31 -8.50
C ILE A 137 0.81 10.23 -10.01
N ASN A 138 0.36 11.26 -10.73
CA ASN A 138 0.63 11.35 -12.15
C ASN A 138 2.08 11.76 -12.31
N VAL A 139 2.92 10.84 -12.77
CA VAL A 139 4.34 11.10 -12.95
C VAL A 139 4.56 11.15 -14.45
N ASN A 140 5.21 12.21 -14.91
CA ASN A 140 5.84 12.22 -16.22
C ASN A 140 7.05 11.25 -16.16
N CYS A 141 6.78 9.94 -16.16
CA CYS A 141 7.84 8.95 -16.30
C CYS A 141 8.33 9.00 -17.76
N ASN A 142 9.61 9.30 -17.98
CA ASN A 142 10.21 9.24 -19.32
C ASN A 142 10.64 7.81 -19.73
N GLN A 143 10.54 6.82 -18.85
CA GLN A 143 10.89 5.42 -19.12
C GLN A 143 9.96 4.46 -18.38
N ASP A 144 9.44 3.47 -19.11
CA ASP A 144 8.93 2.15 -18.69
C ASP A 144 7.96 2.06 -17.50
N CYS A 145 7.24 3.13 -17.16
CA CYS A 145 6.04 3.02 -16.32
C CYS A 145 4.96 2.29 -17.14
N LYS A 146 4.94 0.95 -17.09
CA LYS A 146 3.88 0.14 -17.71
C LYS A 146 2.54 0.68 -17.24
N GLY A 147 1.67 0.96 -18.21
CA GLY A 147 0.34 1.50 -17.97
C GLY A 147 -0.42 0.65 -16.96
N PHE A 148 -0.98 1.33 -15.97
CA PHE A 148 -1.70 0.74 -14.85
C PHE A 148 -2.92 -0.07 -15.31
N THR A 149 -3.02 -1.33 -14.90
CA THR A 149 -4.28 -2.09 -14.92
C THR A 149 -4.89 -2.08 -13.53
N GLU A 150 -5.97 -1.30 -13.35
CA GLU A 150 -6.62 -1.08 -12.05
C GLU A 150 -7.13 -2.37 -11.37
N ASN A 151 -7.25 -3.45 -12.13
CA ASN A 151 -7.75 -4.76 -11.71
C ASN A 151 -6.74 -5.55 -10.85
N ASN A 152 -5.48 -5.11 -10.79
CA ASN A 152 -4.40 -5.87 -10.15
C ASN A 152 -4.16 -5.46 -8.69
N LEU A 153 -4.87 -4.45 -8.19
CA LEU A 153 -4.67 -3.91 -6.86
C LEU A 153 -5.67 -4.53 -5.86
N LYS A 154 -5.13 -5.00 -4.74
CA LYS A 154 -5.87 -5.44 -3.55
C LYS A 154 -5.35 -4.69 -2.33
N TYR A 155 -6.04 -4.83 -1.20
CA TYR A 155 -5.54 -4.32 0.07
C TYR A 155 -5.76 -5.33 1.18
N ALA A 156 -4.78 -5.48 2.06
CA ALA A 156 -4.97 -6.11 3.35
C ALA A 156 -5.41 -5.06 4.37
N PHE A 157 -6.27 -5.43 5.31
CA PHE A 157 -6.56 -4.62 6.49
C PHE A 157 -6.28 -5.39 7.78
N LEU A 158 -6.02 -4.65 8.85
CA LEU A 158 -5.96 -5.13 10.23
C LEU A 158 -6.66 -4.11 11.14
N ASP A 159 -7.64 -4.58 11.91
CA ASP A 159 -8.32 -3.88 12.99
C ASP A 159 -7.92 -4.55 14.33
N PRO A 160 -7.03 -3.92 15.12
CA PRO A 160 -6.45 -4.54 16.32
C PRO A 160 -7.43 -4.67 17.50
N ARG A 161 -8.68 -4.20 17.38
CA ARG A 161 -9.60 -4.03 18.52
C ARG A 161 -10.51 -5.23 18.82
N ASN A 162 -10.42 -6.28 18.02
CA ASN A 162 -11.21 -7.50 18.22
C ASN A 162 -10.29 -8.64 18.70
N LEU A 163 -9.47 -8.37 19.71
CA LEU A 163 -8.92 -9.40 20.57
C LEU A 163 -10.01 -9.77 21.58
N ASN A 164 -11.03 -10.50 21.12
CA ASN A 164 -11.90 -11.26 22.01
C ASN A 164 -11.36 -12.68 22.11
#